data_AF-A0A7Y3XYX4-F1
#
_entry.id   AF-A0A7Y3XYX4-F1
#
_cell.length_a   1.000
_cell.length_b   1.000
_cell.length_c   1.000
_cell.angle_alpha   90.00
_cell.angle_beta   90.00
_cell.angle_gamma   90.00
#
_symmetry.space_group_name_H-M   'P 1'
#
loop_
_entity.id
_entity.type
_entity.pdbx_description
1 polymer ?
#
loop_
_entity_poly.entity_id
_entity_poly.type
_entity_poly.pdbx_seq_one_letter_code
_entity_poly.pdbx_strand_id
1 'polypeptide(L)'
;MEQKLEALETAKNYINNLKQAIDKIYNYISEGKENNAIALIPSFTEGVEWVSQVLVLTKDIHKKDLNISGLNDVLKEVVEAIENEDYILVGDLFKYEIYEVLDEVQKNI
;
A
#
# COMPACT_ATOMS: atom_id res chain seq x y z
N MET A 1 13.15 -0.40 -22.96
CA MET A 1 12.98 -1.71 -22.29
C MET A 1 13.78 -1.74 -20.99
N GLU A 2 15.08 -1.45 -21.01
CA GLU A 2 15.94 -1.38 -19.81
C GLU A 2 15.41 -0.41 -18.72
N GLN A 3 15.06 0.83 -19.08
CA GLN A 3 14.48 1.80 -18.14
C GLN A 3 13.16 1.34 -17.47
N LYS A 4 12.36 0.51 -18.16
CA LYS A 4 11.11 -0.03 -17.61
C LYS A 4 11.38 -1.13 -16.59
N LEU A 5 12.42 -1.94 -16.81
CA LEU A 5 12.87 -2.95 -15.86
C LEU A 5 13.46 -2.29 -14.60
N GLU A 6 14.25 -1.23 -14.76
CA GLU A 6 14.78 -0.44 -13.64
C GLU A 6 13.65 0.23 -12.83
N ALA A 7 12.63 0.79 -13.49
CA ALA A 7 11.46 1.34 -12.83
C ALA A 7 10.70 0.28 -12.02
N LEU A 8 10.51 -0.92 -12.58
CA LEU A 8 9.89 -2.05 -11.87
C LEU A 8 10.70 -2.49 -10.66
N GLU A 9 12.02 -2.59 -10.78
CA GLU A 9 12.90 -2.95 -9.67
C GLU A 9 12.86 -1.87 -8.58
N THR A 10 12.81 -0.60 -8.96
CA THR A 10 12.64 0.52 -8.01
C THR A 10 11.30 0.41 -7.30
N ALA A 11 10.21 0.10 -8.02
CA ALA A 11 8.90 -0.09 -7.42
C ALA A 11 8.85 -1.28 -6.47
N LYS A 12 9.47 -2.40 -6.85
CA LYS A 12 9.62 -3.59 -6.02
C LYS A 12 10.30 -3.27 -4.70
N ASN A 13 11.37 -2.50 -4.74
CA ASN A 13 12.08 -2.07 -3.54
C ASN A 13 11.27 -1.06 -2.73
N TYR A 14 10.56 -0.15 -3.38
CA TYR A 14 9.70 0.82 -2.71
C TYR A 14 8.49 0.18 -2.01
N ILE A 15 7.95 -0.93 -2.54
CA ILE A 15 6.89 -1.70 -1.86
C ILE A 15 7.37 -2.21 -0.49
N ASN A 16 8.66 -2.52 -0.30
CA ASN A 16 9.18 -2.84 1.03
C ASN A 16 9.02 -1.69 2.02
N ASN A 17 9.20 -0.44 1.57
CA ASN A 17 9.01 0.74 2.40
C ASN A 17 7.54 0.94 2.77
N LEU A 18 6.62 0.67 1.83
CA LEU A 18 5.17 0.71 2.08
C LEU A 18 4.76 -0.35 3.10
N LYS A 19 5.30 -1.57 2.99
CA LYS A 19 5.08 -2.64 3.97
C LYS A 19 5.60 -2.27 5.37
N GLN A 20 6.76 -1.62 5.46
CA GLN A 20 7.24 -1.09 6.74
C GLN A 20 6.38 0.05 7.29
N ALA A 21 5.79 0.87 6.41
CA ALA A 21 4.84 1.91 6.83
C ALA A 21 3.55 1.29 7.39
N ILE A 22 3.04 0.21 6.78
CA ILE A 22 1.93 -0.59 7.31
C ILE A 22 2.24 -1.08 8.72
N ASP A 23 3.42 -1.68 8.93
CA ASP A 23 3.82 -2.16 10.25
C ASP A 23 3.87 -1.03 11.29
N LYS A 24 4.32 0.17 10.90
CA LYS A 24 4.33 1.35 11.78
C LYS A 24 2.92 1.84 12.11
N ILE A 25 2.02 1.89 11.13
CA ILE A 25 0.61 2.27 11.32
C ILE A 25 -0.05 1.31 12.32
N TYR A 26 0.10 0.00 12.11
CA TYR A 26 -0.43 -1.04 12.99
C TYR A 26 0.12 -0.94 14.42
N ASN A 27 1.44 -0.74 14.56
CA ASN A 27 2.07 -0.61 15.87
C ASN A 27 1.61 0.66 16.60
N TYR A 28 1.48 1.79 15.91
CA TYR A 28 0.97 3.01 16.53
C TYR A 28 -0.45 2.84 17.04
N ILE A 29 -1.32 2.18 16.26
CA ILE A 29 -2.69 1.86 16.70
C ILE A 29 -2.65 0.95 17.94
N SER A 30 -1.85 -0.11 17.90
CA SER A 30 -1.72 -1.06 19.02
C SER A 30 -1.16 -0.41 20.31
N GLU A 31 -0.42 0.67 20.18
CA GLU A 31 0.16 1.46 21.28
C GLU A 31 -0.76 2.59 21.78
N GLY A 32 -1.96 2.77 21.21
CA GLY A 32 -2.85 3.88 21.55
C GLY A 32 -2.34 5.24 21.04
N LYS A 33 -1.64 5.24 19.90
CA LYS A 33 -1.05 6.42 19.25
C LYS A 33 -1.68 6.64 17.86
N GLU A 34 -2.99 6.63 17.81
CA GLU A 34 -3.78 6.65 16.58
C GLU A 34 -3.50 7.89 15.74
N ASN A 35 -3.32 9.06 16.37
CA ASN A 35 -2.93 10.29 15.67
C ASN A 35 -1.61 10.14 14.89
N ASN A 36 -0.64 9.38 15.42
CA ASN A 36 0.61 9.12 14.72
C ASN A 36 0.39 8.18 13.53
N ALA A 37 -0.52 7.20 13.66
CA ALA A 37 -0.89 6.31 12.58
C ALA A 37 -1.59 7.09 11.45
N ILE A 38 -2.60 7.89 11.78
CA ILE A 38 -3.36 8.71 10.82
C ILE A 38 -2.44 9.69 10.09
N ALA A 39 -1.47 10.30 10.79
CA ALA A 39 -0.51 11.21 10.19
C ALA A 39 0.40 10.54 9.14
N LEU A 40 0.57 9.22 9.15
CA LEU A 40 1.33 8.48 8.14
C LEU A 40 0.52 8.14 6.89
N ILE A 41 -0.80 8.11 6.98
CA ILE A 41 -1.68 7.65 5.88
C ILE A 41 -1.50 8.48 4.60
N PRO A 42 -1.43 9.82 4.62
CA PRO A 42 -1.26 10.60 3.39
C PRO A 42 0.02 10.26 2.62
N SER A 43 1.16 10.15 3.30
CA SER A 43 2.42 9.76 2.64
C SER A 43 2.41 8.30 2.17
N PHE A 44 1.69 7.42 2.89
CA PHE A 44 1.47 6.05 2.44
C PHE A 44 0.68 6.01 1.12
N THR A 45 -0.43 6.76 1.03
CA THR A 45 -1.27 6.77 -0.17
C THR A 45 -0.57 7.39 -1.38
N GLU A 46 0.25 8.44 -1.18
CA GLU A 46 1.13 8.98 -2.22
C GLU A 46 2.08 7.91 -2.78
N GLY A 47 2.66 7.10 -1.90
CA GLY A 47 3.55 6.02 -2.30
C GLY A 47 2.82 4.90 -3.05
N VAL A 48 1.60 4.54 -2.64
CA VAL A 48 0.75 3.58 -3.38
C VAL A 48 0.41 4.10 -4.77
N GLU A 49 0.07 5.39 -4.89
CA GLU A 49 -0.23 6.01 -6.17
C GLU A 49 0.99 5.99 -7.10
N TRP A 50 2.17 6.29 -6.58
CA TRP A 50 3.41 6.19 -7.36
C TRP A 50 3.66 4.76 -7.88
N VAL A 51 3.48 3.72 -7.04
CA VAL A 51 3.61 2.32 -7.48
C VAL A 51 2.59 2.01 -8.58
N SER A 52 1.34 2.45 -8.41
CA SER A 52 0.27 2.28 -9.41
C SER A 52 0.65 2.88 -10.76
N GLN A 53 1.21 4.09 -10.76
CA GLN A 53 1.70 4.75 -11.98
C GLN A 53 2.83 3.96 -12.65
N VAL A 54 3.79 3.45 -11.88
CA VAL A 54 4.87 2.60 -12.43
C VAL A 54 4.30 1.34 -13.08
N LEU A 55 3.34 0.68 -12.45
CA LEU A 55 2.70 -0.51 -13.03
C LEU A 55 2.00 -0.18 -14.35
N VAL A 56 1.26 0.94 -14.42
CA VAL A 56 0.60 1.37 -15.66
C VAL A 56 1.61 1.66 -16.77
N LEU A 57 2.70 2.38 -16.46
CA LEU A 57 3.73 2.76 -17.44
C LEU A 57 4.56 1.57 -17.95
N THR A 58 4.56 0.46 -17.20
CA THR A 58 5.34 -0.75 -17.50
C THR A 58 4.48 -1.95 -17.90
N LYS A 59 3.16 -1.76 -18.08
CA LYS A 59 2.19 -2.82 -18.37
C LYS A 59 2.56 -3.72 -19.56
N ASP A 60 3.21 -3.18 -20.59
CA ASP A 60 3.63 -3.89 -21.80
C ASP A 60 4.71 -4.96 -21.57
N ILE A 61 5.41 -4.91 -20.43
CA ILE A 61 6.47 -5.88 -20.10
C ILE A 61 6.06 -6.83 -18.96
N HIS A 62 4.84 -6.70 -18.43
CA HIS A 62 4.35 -7.59 -17.38
C HIS A 62 3.93 -8.94 -17.96
N LYS A 63 4.13 -10.01 -17.18
CA LYS A 63 3.71 -11.38 -17.57
C LYS A 63 2.22 -11.65 -17.36
N LYS A 64 1.55 -10.83 -16.55
CA LYS A 64 0.11 -10.84 -16.28
C LYS A 64 -0.35 -9.40 -16.03
N ASP A 65 -1.65 -9.16 -16.03
CA ASP A 65 -2.15 -7.82 -15.67
C ASP A 65 -1.90 -7.59 -14.18
N LEU A 66 -1.03 -6.63 -13.87
CA LEU A 66 -0.70 -6.23 -12.51
C LEU A 66 -1.32 -4.87 -12.27
N ASN A 67 -2.26 -4.83 -11.33
CA ASN A 67 -2.85 -3.59 -10.90
C ASN A 67 -3.04 -3.63 -9.38
N ILE A 68 -3.19 -2.43 -8.82
CA ILE A 68 -3.47 -2.22 -7.41
C ILE A 68 -4.95 -1.82 -7.24
N SER A 69 -5.82 -2.10 -8.23
CA SER A 69 -7.21 -1.62 -8.17
C SER A 69 -8.01 -2.26 -7.05
N GLY A 70 -7.61 -3.46 -6.59
CA GLY A 70 -8.22 -4.12 -5.41
C GLY A 70 -8.04 -3.35 -4.11
N LEU A 71 -7.12 -2.38 -4.06
CA LEU A 71 -6.87 -1.54 -2.90
C LEU A 71 -7.94 -0.46 -2.73
N ASN A 72 -8.69 -0.10 -3.79
CA ASN A 72 -9.71 0.95 -3.72
C ASN A 72 -10.85 0.62 -2.76
N ASP A 73 -11.28 -0.64 -2.70
CA ASP A 73 -12.38 -1.03 -1.82
C ASP A 73 -11.90 -1.05 -0.36
N VAL A 74 -10.72 -1.62 -0.10
CA VAL A 74 -10.08 -1.59 1.22
C VAL A 74 -9.83 -0.15 1.71
N LEU A 75 -9.43 0.77 0.82
CA LEU A 75 -9.23 2.18 1.19
C LEU A 75 -10.54 2.89 1.56
N LYS A 76 -11.69 2.50 0.98
CA LYS A 76 -12.99 3.02 1.43
C LYS A 76 -13.30 2.52 2.82
N GLU A 77 -13.08 1.25 3.10
CA GLU A 77 -13.26 0.67 4.43
C GLU A 77 -12.35 1.34 5.47
N VAL A 78 -11.11 1.68 5.09
CA VAL A 78 -10.21 2.48 5.95
C VAL A 78 -10.81 3.85 6.27
N VAL A 79 -11.36 4.55 5.28
CA VAL A 79 -12.00 5.86 5.50
C VAL A 79 -13.20 5.71 6.44
N GLU A 80 -14.07 4.73 6.19
CA GLU A 80 -15.22 4.45 7.04
C GLU A 80 -14.81 4.10 8.48
N ALA A 81 -13.73 3.32 8.66
CA ALA A 81 -13.20 2.99 9.97
C ALA A 81 -12.65 4.22 10.71
N ILE A 82 -11.94 5.12 10.00
CA ILE A 82 -11.46 6.39 10.56
C ILE A 82 -12.64 7.29 10.98
N GLU A 83 -13.68 7.42 10.15
CA GLU A 83 -14.86 8.23 10.43
C GLU A 83 -15.65 7.73 11.65
N ASN A 84 -15.63 6.41 11.89
CA ASN A 84 -16.26 5.78 13.05
C ASN A 84 -15.33 5.68 14.27
N GLU A 85 -14.11 6.23 14.20
CA GLU A 85 -13.07 6.12 15.23
C GLU A 85 -12.70 4.66 15.59
N ASP A 86 -12.96 3.70 14.68
CA ASP A 86 -12.58 2.29 14.85
C ASP A 86 -11.13 2.07 14.39
N TYR A 87 -10.21 2.59 15.18
CA TYR A 87 -8.78 2.53 14.84
C TYR A 87 -8.21 1.12 14.88
N ILE A 88 -8.79 0.20 15.65
CA ILE A 88 -8.39 -1.22 15.61
C ILE A 88 -8.64 -1.78 14.21
N LEU A 89 -9.83 -1.53 13.65
CA LEU A 89 -10.16 -1.92 12.28
C LEU A 89 -9.24 -1.25 11.26
N VAL A 90 -8.91 0.03 11.42
CA VAL A 90 -7.90 0.70 10.56
C VAL A 90 -6.59 -0.09 10.57
N GLY A 91 -6.11 -0.47 11.75
CA GLY A 91 -4.87 -1.25 11.89
C GLY A 91 -4.95 -2.59 11.16
N ASP A 92 -6.04 -3.30 11.33
CA ASP A 92 -6.26 -4.62 10.73
C ASP A 92 -6.38 -4.54 9.20
N LEU A 93 -7.13 -3.57 8.66
CA LEU A 93 -7.23 -3.34 7.20
C LEU A 93 -5.86 -3.06 6.59
N PHE A 94 -5.04 -2.22 7.23
CA PHE A 94 -3.67 -1.98 6.77
C PHE A 94 -2.82 -3.26 6.85
N LYS A 95 -2.85 -3.96 8.00
CA LYS A 95 -1.93 -5.05 8.29
C LYS A 95 -2.21 -6.32 7.50
N TYR A 96 -3.48 -6.64 7.27
CA TYR A 96 -3.89 -7.93 6.70
C TYR A 96 -4.45 -7.82 5.29
N GLU A 97 -5.05 -6.69 4.90
CA GLU A 97 -5.64 -6.56 3.57
C GLU A 97 -4.71 -5.80 2.62
N ILE A 98 -4.35 -4.57 2.98
CA ILE A 98 -3.47 -3.74 2.16
C ILE A 98 -2.10 -4.39 2.01
N TYR A 99 -1.56 -4.99 3.07
CA TYR A 99 -0.28 -5.70 3.02
C TYR A 99 -0.29 -6.82 1.99
N GLU A 100 -1.34 -7.65 1.97
CA GLU A 100 -1.44 -8.81 1.06
C GLU A 100 -1.55 -8.36 -0.40
N VAL A 101 -2.28 -7.28 -0.69
CA VAL A 101 -2.32 -6.69 -2.04
C VAL A 101 -0.94 -6.25 -2.49
N LEU A 102 -0.19 -5.53 -1.64
CA LEU A 102 1.17 -5.10 -1.95
C LEU A 102 2.13 -6.29 -2.09
N ASP A 103 1.97 -7.32 -1.27
CA ASP A 103 2.78 -8.53 -1.33
C ASP A 103 2.54 -9.33 -2.61
N GLU A 104 1.28 -9.48 -3.03
CA GLU A 104 0.94 -10.11 -4.30
C GLU A 104 1.58 -9.35 -5.45
N VAL A 105 1.43 -8.03 -5.52
CA VAL A 105 2.04 -7.21 -6.58
C VAL A 105 3.56 -7.39 -6.60
N GLN A 106 4.21 -7.30 -5.44
CA GLN A 106 5.67 -7.42 -5.33
C GLN A 106 6.21 -8.78 -5.80
N LYS A 107 5.48 -9.87 -5.53
CA LYS A 107 5.84 -11.22 -5.97
C LYS A 107 5.76 -11.40 -7.49
N ASN A 108 5.03 -10.53 -8.17
CA ASN A 108 4.75 -10.67 -9.60
C ASN A 108 5.44 -9.61 -10.49
N ILE A 109 6.16 -8.65 -9.90
CA ILE A 109 7.08 -7.73 -10.59
C ILE A 109 8.55 -8.16 -10.48
#